data_AF-A0A385AH33-F1
#
_entry.id   AF-A0A385AH33-F1
#
_cell.length_a   1.000
_cell.length_b   1.000
_cell.length_c   1.000
_cell.angle_alpha   90.00
_cell.angle_beta   90.00
_cell.angle_gamma   90.00
#
_symmetry.space_group_name_H-M   'P 1'
#
loop_
_entity.id
_entity.type
_entity.pdbx_description
1 polymer ?
#
loop_
_entity_poly.entity_id
_entity_poly.type
_entity_poly.pdbx_seq_one_letter_code
_entity_poly.pdbx_strand_id
1 'polypeptide(L)'
;MQSQEAFKVKESLDFLLDKTYQESGKYKKYHLAIEPKELKSKHGDYFWETAEIRIFNLSRRPAFTMLTCLHELAHHIQVVDTGNTDHTEAFYTRYYQLLVMSIALGWVNQADVLEEDDSPDRNKIQKLYGSVEDWTIPDLKIKNQFIITVKNGFPLKDYLRANDFEWFTLMQAWQKSVDSINEARLLEDILYKKDRRLGINVATNATAIFDIAYYLLVKNGYEQRKELRRLGYSWQAFSIKKCWVKQISSLDYKKEISKAQEVGLAPQLFVPKSRV
;
A
#
# COMPACT_ATOMS: atom_id res chain seq x y z
N MET A 1 12.19 -2.33 -16.25
CA MET A 1 10.97 -3.17 -16.36
C MET A 1 10.25 -3.10 -15.03
N GLN A 2 8.99 -2.70 -15.03
CA GLN A 2 8.21 -2.40 -13.83
C GLN A 2 7.68 -3.70 -13.20
N SER A 3 7.68 -3.81 -11.86
CA SER A 3 7.04 -4.95 -11.19
C SER A 3 5.51 -4.88 -11.31
N GLN A 4 4.82 -6.02 -11.15
CA GLN A 4 3.36 -6.06 -11.22
C GLN A 4 2.71 -5.16 -10.14
N GLU A 5 3.33 -5.08 -8.97
CA GLU A 5 2.90 -4.22 -7.88
C GLU A 5 3.09 -2.75 -8.21
N ALA A 6 4.25 -2.38 -8.77
CA ALA A 6 4.50 -1.01 -9.20
C ALA A 6 3.56 -0.58 -10.34
N PHE A 7 3.19 -1.50 -11.23
CA PHE A 7 2.20 -1.23 -12.26
C PHE A 7 0.82 -0.88 -11.66
N LYS A 8 0.33 -1.66 -10.68
CA LYS A 8 -0.95 -1.39 -10.01
C LYS A 8 -0.97 -0.05 -9.27
N VAL A 9 0.12 0.27 -8.56
CA VAL A 9 0.24 1.57 -7.89
C VAL A 9 0.24 2.68 -8.93
N LYS A 10 0.98 2.52 -10.04
CA LYS A 10 1.00 3.51 -11.12
C LYS A 10 -0.38 3.70 -11.77
N GLU A 11 -1.12 2.63 -12.07
CA GLU A 11 -2.48 2.73 -12.60
C GLU A 11 -3.40 3.52 -11.68
N SER A 12 -3.27 3.31 -10.36
CA SER A 12 -4.00 4.08 -9.35
C SER A 12 -3.61 5.56 -9.41
N LEU A 13 -2.31 5.89 -9.42
CA LEU A 13 -1.85 7.28 -9.52
C LEU A 13 -2.25 7.94 -10.85
N ASP A 14 -2.23 7.21 -11.97
CA ASP A 14 -2.68 7.71 -13.27
C ASP A 14 -4.19 8.01 -13.28
N PHE A 15 -5.00 7.18 -12.59
CA PHE A 15 -6.42 7.45 -12.38
C PHE A 15 -6.63 8.70 -11.52
N LEU A 16 -5.82 8.89 -10.47
CA LEU A 16 -5.86 10.11 -9.65
C LEU A 16 -5.56 11.36 -10.49
N LEU A 17 -4.56 11.29 -11.37
CA LEU A 17 -4.22 12.38 -12.28
C LEU A 17 -5.39 12.74 -13.19
N ASP A 18 -6.12 11.75 -13.73
CA ASP A 18 -7.32 11.97 -14.56
C ASP A 18 -8.46 12.64 -13.80
N LYS A 19 -8.56 12.39 -12.49
CA LYS A 19 -9.57 13.02 -11.64
C LYS A 19 -9.15 14.42 -11.19
N THR A 20 -7.85 14.68 -11.09
CA THR A 20 -7.30 15.94 -10.59
C THR A 20 -7.15 16.99 -11.70
N TYR A 21 -6.78 16.58 -12.92
CA TYR A 21 -6.45 17.48 -14.03
C TYR A 21 -7.26 17.17 -15.29
N GLN A 22 -7.74 18.21 -15.97
CA GLN A 22 -8.45 18.06 -17.25
C GLN A 22 -7.57 17.47 -18.36
N GLU A 23 -6.27 17.83 -18.38
CA GLU A 23 -5.29 17.33 -19.35
C GLU A 23 -4.11 16.64 -18.64
N SER A 24 -4.37 15.47 -18.08
CA SER A 24 -3.42 14.69 -17.28
C SER A 24 -2.33 13.98 -18.08
N GLY A 25 -2.51 13.81 -19.40
CA GLY A 25 -1.70 12.88 -20.22
C GLY A 25 -0.19 13.15 -20.20
N LYS A 26 0.22 14.42 -20.06
CA LYS A 26 1.64 14.79 -19.92
C LYS A 26 2.25 14.33 -18.59
N TYR A 27 1.46 14.28 -17.52
CA TYR A 27 1.88 13.89 -16.17
C TYR A 27 1.94 12.37 -15.96
N LYS A 28 1.46 11.57 -16.91
CA LYS A 28 1.51 10.10 -16.84
C LYS A 28 2.83 9.51 -17.32
N LYS A 29 3.74 10.35 -17.84
CA LYS A 29 5.02 9.97 -18.44
C LYS A 29 6.12 9.87 -17.38
N TYR A 30 5.97 8.91 -16.47
CA TYR A 30 6.95 8.59 -15.44
C TYR A 30 7.05 7.06 -15.25
N HIS A 31 8.14 6.63 -14.64
CA HIS A 31 8.32 5.27 -14.16
C HIS A 31 8.09 5.22 -12.66
N LEU A 32 7.40 4.19 -12.16
CA LEU A 32 7.27 3.94 -10.72
C LEU A 32 8.02 2.66 -10.38
N ALA A 33 8.90 2.72 -9.38
CA ALA A 33 9.57 1.57 -8.81
C ALA A 33 9.18 1.41 -7.33
N ILE A 34 8.76 0.20 -6.98
CA ILE A 34 8.57 -0.18 -5.59
C ILE A 34 9.82 -0.92 -5.13
N GLU A 35 10.51 -0.32 -4.17
CA GLU A 35 11.79 -0.81 -3.66
C GLU A 35 11.54 -1.41 -2.27
N PRO A 36 11.70 -2.74 -2.09
CA PRO A 36 11.56 -3.38 -0.79
C PRO A 36 12.81 -3.11 0.06
N LYS A 37 12.91 -1.86 0.51
CA LYS A 37 13.97 -1.34 1.37
C LYS A 37 13.31 -0.54 2.48
N GLU A 38 13.83 -0.72 3.68
CA GLU A 38 13.42 0.06 4.85
C GLU A 38 14.54 1.04 5.18
N LEU A 39 14.38 2.31 4.81
CA LEU A 39 15.36 3.38 4.94
C LEU A 39 14.94 4.34 6.05
N LYS A 40 15.90 4.76 6.87
CA LYS A 40 15.65 5.77 7.93
C LYS A 40 15.57 7.20 7.40
N SER A 41 16.17 7.49 6.25
CA SER A 41 16.38 8.87 5.78
C SER A 41 15.30 9.41 4.86
N LYS A 42 14.54 8.54 4.17
CA LYS A 42 13.50 8.93 3.21
C LYS A 42 12.52 7.81 2.95
N HIS A 43 11.30 8.16 2.56
CA HIS A 43 10.22 7.22 2.22
C HIS A 43 10.00 7.08 0.72
N GLY A 44 10.39 8.07 -0.06
CA GLY A 44 10.40 8.05 -1.51
C GLY A 44 11.47 8.97 -2.07
N ASP A 45 11.63 8.95 -3.38
CA ASP A 45 12.24 10.05 -4.13
C ASP A 45 11.75 10.10 -5.58
N TYR A 46 11.87 11.28 -6.18
CA TYR A 46 11.71 11.50 -7.60
C TYR A 46 13.07 11.85 -8.26
N PHE A 47 13.46 11.06 -9.26
CA PHE A 47 14.64 11.28 -10.08
C PHE A 47 14.24 11.87 -11.43
N TRP A 48 14.42 13.18 -11.57
CA TRP A 48 13.89 13.96 -12.70
C TRP A 48 14.53 13.59 -14.06
N GLU A 49 15.80 13.17 -14.10
CA GLU A 49 16.49 12.83 -15.35
C GLU A 49 15.86 11.64 -16.08
N THR A 50 15.31 10.67 -15.32
CA THR A 50 14.65 9.48 -15.88
C THR A 50 13.14 9.49 -15.66
N ALA A 51 12.60 10.57 -15.08
CA ALA A 51 11.22 10.65 -14.61
C ALA A 51 10.82 9.43 -13.77
N GLU A 52 11.67 9.03 -12.81
CA GLU A 52 11.45 7.84 -11.98
C GLU A 52 11.05 8.22 -10.56
N ILE A 53 9.90 7.73 -10.11
CA ILE A 53 9.45 7.79 -8.72
C ILE A 53 9.80 6.44 -8.06
N ARG A 54 10.56 6.47 -6.96
CA ARG A 54 10.88 5.28 -6.18
C ARG A 54 10.24 5.38 -4.80
N ILE A 55 9.58 4.31 -4.38
CA ILE A 55 8.91 4.23 -3.08
C ILE A 55 9.59 3.17 -2.22
N PHE A 56 9.91 3.54 -0.98
CA PHE A 56 10.54 2.72 0.04
C PHE A 56 9.59 2.54 1.23
N ASN A 57 10.03 1.83 2.27
CA ASN A 57 9.36 1.79 3.57
C ASN A 57 7.91 1.29 3.52
N LEU A 58 7.62 0.22 2.76
CA LEU A 58 6.27 -0.33 2.60
C LEU A 58 5.74 -1.01 3.88
N SER A 59 6.53 -1.07 4.94
CA SER A 59 6.06 -1.47 6.27
C SER A 59 5.32 -0.37 7.04
N ARG A 60 5.28 0.86 6.50
CA ARG A 60 4.49 1.98 7.03
C ARG A 60 2.99 1.74 6.81
N ARG A 61 2.16 2.54 7.48
CA ARG A 61 0.72 2.58 7.22
C ARG A 61 0.49 2.82 5.72
N PRO A 62 -0.40 2.05 5.05
CA PRO A 62 -0.67 2.23 3.62
C PRO A 62 -1.03 3.66 3.22
N ALA A 63 -1.78 4.37 4.07
CA ALA A 63 -2.12 5.77 3.84
C ALA A 63 -0.87 6.67 3.79
N PHE A 64 0.12 6.45 4.66
CA PHE A 64 1.36 7.24 4.67
C PHE A 64 2.24 6.93 3.45
N THR A 65 2.24 5.67 3.00
CA THR A 65 2.87 5.31 1.73
C THR A 65 2.17 5.99 0.54
N MET A 66 0.83 6.08 0.56
CA MET A 66 0.09 6.86 -0.43
C MET A 66 0.50 8.33 -0.41
N LEU A 67 0.54 8.98 0.77
CA LEU A 67 0.98 10.38 0.91
C LEU A 67 2.37 10.61 0.33
N THR A 68 3.30 9.69 0.57
CA THR A 68 4.64 9.71 -0.06
C THR A 68 4.55 9.62 -1.59
N CYS A 69 3.73 8.72 -2.15
CA CYS A 69 3.52 8.65 -3.59
C CYS A 69 2.97 9.98 -4.16
N LEU A 70 2.02 10.62 -3.46
CA LEU A 70 1.45 11.90 -3.86
C LEU A 70 2.48 13.02 -3.84
N HIS A 71 3.37 13.04 -2.84
CA HIS A 71 4.46 13.99 -2.72
C HIS A 71 5.42 13.87 -3.91
N GLU A 72 5.93 12.66 -4.19
CA GLU A 72 6.84 12.45 -5.31
C GLU A 72 6.17 12.70 -6.67
N LEU A 73 4.87 12.40 -6.78
CA LEU A 73 4.09 12.72 -7.97
C LEU A 73 3.95 14.24 -8.16
N ALA A 74 3.79 15.01 -7.09
CA ALA A 74 3.77 16.47 -7.16
C ALA A 74 5.11 17.03 -7.68
N HIS A 75 6.25 16.45 -7.29
CA HIS A 75 7.55 16.78 -7.86
C HIS A 75 7.63 16.49 -9.35
N HIS A 76 7.11 15.33 -9.79
CA HIS A 76 7.03 15.02 -11.22
C HIS A 76 6.21 16.05 -12.00
N ILE A 77 5.00 16.38 -11.52
CA ILE A 77 4.13 17.38 -12.17
C ILE A 77 4.82 18.74 -12.23
N GLN A 78 5.49 19.16 -11.16
CA GLN A 78 6.24 20.43 -11.14
C GLN A 78 7.36 20.45 -12.17
N VAL A 79 8.15 19.37 -12.29
CA VAL A 79 9.19 19.28 -13.32
C VAL A 79 8.59 19.32 -14.72
N VAL A 80 7.48 18.62 -14.96
CA VAL A 80 6.79 18.65 -16.26
C VAL A 80 6.32 20.07 -16.62
N ASP A 81 5.88 20.85 -15.64
CA ASP A 81 5.35 22.20 -15.89
C ASP A 81 6.44 23.28 -15.93
N THR A 82 7.46 23.19 -15.08
CA THR A 82 8.41 24.30 -14.87
C THR A 82 9.88 23.88 -14.96
N GLY A 83 10.19 22.59 -15.07
CA GLY A 83 11.56 22.08 -15.06
C GLY A 83 12.27 22.12 -13.70
N ASN A 84 11.57 22.43 -12.60
CA ASN A 84 12.17 22.60 -11.27
C ASN A 84 11.65 21.55 -10.28
N THR A 85 12.43 21.23 -9.24
CA THR A 85 12.10 20.24 -8.19
C THR A 85 12.01 20.85 -6.79
N ASP A 86 11.95 22.18 -6.67
CA ASP A 86 12.03 22.87 -5.38
C ASP A 86 10.69 22.87 -4.63
N HIS A 87 10.73 22.86 -3.30
CA HIS A 87 9.56 22.91 -2.40
C HIS A 87 8.95 24.32 -2.31
N THR A 88 8.57 24.89 -3.45
CA THR A 88 7.96 26.22 -3.57
C THR A 88 6.44 26.16 -3.32
N GLU A 89 5.78 27.31 -3.27
CA GLU A 89 4.31 27.35 -3.26
C GLU A 89 3.69 26.63 -4.46
N ALA A 90 4.36 26.66 -5.61
CA ALA A 90 3.93 25.94 -6.81
C ALA A 90 3.96 24.41 -6.64
N PHE A 91 4.92 23.88 -5.88
CA PHE A 91 4.93 22.47 -5.47
C PHE A 91 3.71 22.15 -4.59
N TYR A 92 3.54 22.91 -3.50
CA TYR A 92 2.47 22.67 -2.53
C TYR A 92 1.07 22.84 -3.13
N THR A 93 0.92 23.67 -4.16
CA THR A 93 -0.34 23.76 -4.92
C THR A 93 -0.68 22.44 -5.61
N ARG A 94 0.29 21.81 -6.28
CA ARG A 94 0.09 20.52 -6.95
C ARG A 94 -0.15 19.41 -5.93
N TYR A 95 0.65 19.40 -4.86
CA TYR A 95 0.50 18.41 -3.80
C TYR A 95 -0.87 18.52 -3.11
N TYR A 96 -1.34 19.73 -2.80
CA TYR A 96 -2.66 19.97 -2.23
C TYR A 96 -3.80 19.47 -3.13
N GLN A 97 -3.74 19.73 -4.43
CA GLN A 97 -4.74 19.23 -5.39
C GLN A 97 -4.81 17.70 -5.40
N LEU A 98 -3.66 17.03 -5.42
CA LEU A 98 -3.58 15.56 -5.33
C LEU A 98 -4.12 15.03 -4.00
N LEU A 99 -3.83 15.70 -2.88
CA LEU A 99 -4.32 15.32 -1.56
C LEU A 99 -5.84 15.42 -1.46
N VAL A 100 -6.43 16.56 -1.83
CA VAL A 100 -7.88 16.76 -1.80
C VAL A 100 -8.60 15.72 -2.65
N MET A 101 -8.08 15.43 -3.85
CA MET A 101 -8.67 14.42 -4.72
C MET A 101 -8.49 12.99 -4.15
N SER A 102 -7.33 12.68 -3.55
CA SER A 102 -7.09 11.39 -2.89
C SER A 102 -8.03 11.17 -1.69
N ILE A 103 -8.34 12.24 -0.93
CA ILE A 103 -9.35 12.21 0.13
C ILE A 103 -10.75 12.00 -0.44
N ALA A 104 -11.11 12.72 -1.51
CA ALA A 104 -12.39 12.55 -2.19
C ALA A 104 -12.59 11.13 -2.75
N LEU A 105 -11.50 10.46 -3.14
CA LEU A 105 -11.48 9.07 -3.58
C LEU A 105 -11.49 8.05 -2.43
N GLY A 106 -11.37 8.49 -1.17
CA GLY A 106 -11.34 7.62 0.01
C GLY A 106 -10.06 6.79 0.13
N TRP A 107 -8.97 7.20 -0.51
CA TRP A 107 -7.68 6.49 -0.42
C TRP A 107 -6.91 6.86 0.83
N VAL A 108 -7.03 8.12 1.23
CA VAL A 108 -6.56 8.65 2.52
C VAL A 108 -7.69 9.47 3.13
N ASN A 109 -7.65 9.72 4.43
CA ASN A 109 -8.57 10.65 5.08
C ASN A 109 -7.81 11.84 5.69
N GLN A 110 -8.54 12.85 6.17
CA GLN A 110 -7.95 14.04 6.80
C GLN A 110 -7.11 13.69 8.04
N ALA A 111 -7.49 12.67 8.82
CA ALA A 111 -6.72 12.22 9.96
C ALA A 111 -5.37 11.61 9.54
N ASP A 112 -5.32 10.86 8.42
CA ASP A 112 -4.05 10.33 7.89
C ASP A 112 -3.05 11.47 7.58
N VAL A 113 -3.53 12.60 7.05
CA VAL A 113 -2.70 13.79 6.77
C VAL A 113 -2.24 14.48 8.06
N LEU A 114 -3.09 14.50 9.09
CA LEU A 114 -2.77 15.11 10.38
C LEU A 114 -1.81 14.26 11.21
N GLU A 115 -1.94 12.94 11.13
CA GLU A 115 -1.16 11.96 11.88
C GLU A 115 0.20 11.64 11.26
N GLU A 116 0.44 12.00 9.99
CA GLU A 116 1.77 11.87 9.39
C GLU A 116 2.76 12.79 10.12
N ASP A 117 3.67 12.19 10.87
CA ASP A 117 4.61 12.88 11.76
C ASP A 117 6.08 12.81 11.27
N ASP A 118 6.33 12.05 10.21
CA ASP A 118 7.63 11.86 9.59
C ASP A 118 7.85 12.74 8.33
N SER A 119 6.96 13.70 8.06
CA SER A 119 7.11 14.73 7.01
C SER A 119 6.83 16.15 7.53
N PRO A 120 7.62 17.18 7.13
CA PRO A 120 7.33 18.58 7.43
C PRO A 120 6.17 19.16 6.60
N ASP A 121 5.64 18.43 5.62
CA ASP A 121 4.69 18.96 4.63
C ASP A 121 3.38 19.43 5.23
N ARG A 122 2.86 18.73 6.25
CA ARG A 122 1.61 19.07 6.93
C ARG A 122 1.61 20.55 7.37
N ASN A 123 2.68 20.97 8.04
CA ASN A 123 2.79 22.34 8.55
C ASN A 123 2.82 23.38 7.41
N LYS A 124 3.48 23.05 6.29
CA LYS A 124 3.58 23.93 5.12
C LYS A 124 2.25 24.07 4.41
N ILE A 125 1.55 22.95 4.23
CA ILE A 125 0.28 22.91 3.53
C ILE A 125 -0.82 23.60 4.36
N GLN A 126 -0.82 23.42 5.69
CA GLN A 126 -1.77 24.11 6.57
C GLN A 126 -1.54 25.63 6.61
N LYS A 127 -0.28 26.07 6.50
CA LYS A 127 0.05 27.50 6.38
C LYS A 127 -0.52 28.12 5.09
N LEU A 128 -0.56 27.35 3.99
CA LEU A 128 -1.03 27.84 2.69
C LEU A 128 -2.54 27.70 2.50
N TYR A 129 -3.13 26.61 2.99
CA TYR A 129 -4.52 26.20 2.69
C TYR A 129 -5.43 26.11 3.92
N GLY A 130 -4.96 26.50 5.11
CA GLY A 130 -5.74 26.43 6.35
C GLY A 130 -5.77 25.04 6.97
N SER A 131 -6.58 24.85 8.02
CA SER A 131 -6.66 23.58 8.74
C SER A 131 -7.11 22.45 7.80
N VAL A 132 -6.50 21.27 7.94
CA VAL A 132 -6.84 20.09 7.14
C VAL A 132 -8.31 19.73 7.30
N GLU A 133 -8.85 19.90 8.51
CA GLU A 133 -10.24 19.62 8.87
C GLU A 133 -11.25 20.51 8.14
N ASP A 134 -10.84 21.73 7.79
CA ASP A 134 -11.69 22.74 7.14
C ASP A 134 -11.65 22.65 5.61
N TRP A 135 -10.85 21.74 5.04
CA TRP A 135 -10.75 21.61 3.60
C TRP A 135 -12.07 21.17 2.98
N THR A 136 -12.44 21.83 1.88
CA THR A 136 -13.60 21.43 1.09
C THR A 136 -13.22 20.24 0.21
N ILE A 137 -13.70 19.05 0.58
CA ILE A 137 -13.50 17.82 -0.18
C ILE A 137 -14.65 17.62 -1.18
N PRO A 138 -14.37 17.43 -2.48
CA PRO A 138 -15.40 17.09 -3.46
C PRO A 138 -16.17 15.82 -3.07
N ASP A 139 -17.51 15.89 -3.08
CA ASP A 139 -18.36 14.70 -2.94
C ASP A 139 -18.44 13.96 -4.29
N LEU A 140 -17.61 12.94 -4.44
CA LEU A 140 -17.58 12.09 -5.63
C LEU A 140 -18.55 10.90 -5.55
N LYS A 141 -19.30 10.73 -4.45
CA LYS A 141 -20.19 9.57 -4.19
C LYS A 141 -19.51 8.23 -4.50
N ILE A 142 -18.25 8.10 -4.07
CA ILE A 142 -17.43 6.92 -4.34
C ILE A 142 -18.01 5.72 -3.60
N LYS A 143 -18.38 4.71 -4.38
CA LYS A 143 -18.76 3.39 -3.88
C LYS A 143 -17.53 2.51 -3.67
N ASN A 144 -17.67 1.42 -2.92
CA ASN A 144 -16.66 0.38 -2.78
C ASN A 144 -15.35 0.87 -2.13
N GLN A 145 -15.45 1.64 -1.05
CA GLN A 145 -14.28 2.20 -0.35
C GLN A 145 -13.51 1.16 0.49
N PHE A 146 -14.21 0.10 0.90
CA PHE A 146 -13.65 -0.97 1.73
C PHE A 146 -13.80 -2.32 1.04
N ILE A 147 -12.81 -3.18 1.21
CA ILE A 147 -12.80 -4.55 0.70
C ILE A 147 -12.75 -5.50 1.90
N ILE A 148 -13.75 -6.36 1.99
CA ILE A 148 -13.82 -7.43 2.97
C ILE A 148 -13.29 -8.70 2.31
N THR A 149 -12.20 -9.25 2.81
CA THR A 149 -11.62 -10.51 2.35
C THR A 149 -11.85 -11.60 3.38
N VAL A 150 -12.37 -12.76 2.94
CA VAL A 150 -12.69 -13.91 3.77
C VAL A 150 -11.87 -15.12 3.32
N LYS A 151 -10.88 -15.48 4.14
CA LYS A 151 -10.09 -16.72 4.04
C LYS A 151 -10.76 -17.84 4.81
N ASN A 152 -10.47 -19.09 4.43
CA ASN A 152 -11.11 -20.30 4.96
C ASN A 152 -12.64 -20.31 4.79
N GLY A 153 -13.17 -19.51 3.86
CA GLY A 153 -14.62 -19.34 3.64
C GLY A 153 -15.30 -20.46 2.86
N PHE A 154 -14.56 -21.49 2.39
CA PHE A 154 -15.14 -22.58 1.59
C PHE A 154 -16.35 -23.27 2.26
N PRO A 155 -16.37 -23.53 3.59
CA PRO A 155 -17.55 -24.07 4.26
C PRO A 155 -18.80 -23.17 4.17
N LEU A 156 -18.62 -21.87 3.92
CA LEU A 156 -19.71 -20.89 3.80
C LEU A 156 -19.89 -20.38 2.36
N LYS A 157 -19.34 -21.07 1.35
CA LYS A 157 -19.32 -20.61 -0.05
C LYS A 157 -20.70 -20.21 -0.59
N ASP A 158 -21.76 -20.96 -0.24
CA ASP A 158 -23.10 -20.71 -0.76
C ASP A 158 -23.71 -19.47 -0.11
N TYR A 159 -23.44 -19.25 1.19
CA TYR A 159 -23.80 -18.02 1.88
C TYR A 159 -23.04 -16.82 1.31
N LEU A 160 -21.73 -16.95 1.12
CA LEU A 160 -20.87 -15.89 0.59
C LEU A 160 -21.34 -15.46 -0.81
N ARG A 161 -21.57 -16.43 -1.70
CA ARG A 161 -22.10 -16.15 -3.05
C ARG A 161 -23.48 -15.51 -3.01
N ALA A 162 -24.38 -15.98 -2.13
CA ALA A 162 -25.71 -15.39 -1.98
C ALA A 162 -25.71 -13.97 -1.40
N ASN A 163 -24.58 -13.50 -0.87
CA ASN A 163 -24.39 -12.16 -0.32
C ASN A 163 -23.38 -11.35 -1.14
N ASP A 164 -23.25 -11.63 -2.44
CA ASP A 164 -22.41 -10.90 -3.40
C ASP A 164 -20.91 -10.89 -3.07
N PHE A 165 -20.43 -11.92 -2.37
CA PHE A 165 -18.99 -12.16 -2.34
C PHE A 165 -18.55 -12.90 -3.60
N GLU A 166 -17.46 -12.42 -4.18
CA GLU A 166 -16.82 -13.00 -5.35
C GLU A 166 -15.60 -13.83 -4.94
N TRP A 167 -15.35 -14.94 -5.64
CA TRP A 167 -14.16 -15.74 -5.40
C TRP A 167 -12.95 -15.12 -6.10
N PHE A 168 -11.95 -14.70 -5.32
CA PHE A 168 -10.69 -14.19 -5.82
C PHE A 168 -9.62 -15.29 -5.84
N THR A 169 -9.45 -15.88 -7.02
CA THR A 169 -8.57 -17.05 -7.24
C THR A 169 -7.12 -16.81 -6.80
N LEU A 170 -6.58 -15.61 -7.02
CA LEU A 170 -5.18 -15.30 -6.71
C LEU A 170 -4.89 -15.40 -5.20
N MET A 171 -5.81 -14.91 -4.36
CA MET A 171 -5.69 -14.98 -2.89
C MET A 171 -6.35 -16.21 -2.29
N GLN A 172 -7.02 -17.03 -3.12
CA GLN A 172 -7.88 -18.13 -2.69
C GLN A 172 -8.82 -17.71 -1.57
N ALA A 173 -9.49 -16.58 -1.77
CA ALA A 173 -10.34 -15.94 -0.77
C ALA A 173 -11.61 -15.39 -1.40
N TRP A 174 -12.65 -15.20 -0.60
CA TRP A 174 -13.86 -14.50 -1.02
C TRP A 174 -13.72 -13.01 -0.75
N GLN A 175 -14.20 -12.15 -1.65
CA GLN A 175 -14.11 -10.70 -1.52
C GLN A 175 -15.44 -10.02 -1.78
N LYS A 176 -15.73 -8.97 -1.02
CA LYS A 176 -16.84 -8.05 -1.28
C LYS A 176 -16.39 -6.63 -1.00
N SER A 177 -16.74 -5.73 -1.91
CA SER A 177 -16.54 -4.30 -1.70
C SER A 177 -17.79 -3.66 -1.10
N VAL A 178 -17.58 -2.71 -0.19
CA VAL A 178 -18.66 -1.98 0.51
C VAL A 178 -18.32 -0.50 0.66
N ASP A 179 -19.34 0.32 0.90
CA ASP A 179 -19.21 1.78 0.84
C ASP A 179 -18.70 2.37 2.16
N SER A 180 -18.95 1.71 3.29
CA SER A 180 -18.61 2.24 4.62
C SER A 180 -17.94 1.23 5.54
N ILE A 181 -17.13 1.73 6.48
CA ILE A 181 -16.51 0.90 7.51
C ILE A 181 -17.57 0.24 8.41
N ASN A 182 -18.69 0.92 8.70
CA ASN A 182 -19.76 0.38 9.53
C ASN A 182 -20.42 -0.85 8.88
N GLU A 183 -20.67 -0.79 7.57
CA GLU A 183 -21.15 -1.94 6.80
C GLU A 183 -20.13 -3.08 6.81
N ALA A 184 -18.85 -2.75 6.62
CA ALA A 184 -17.78 -3.75 6.65
C ALA A 184 -17.70 -4.48 8.00
N ARG A 185 -17.78 -3.74 9.12
CA ARG A 185 -17.77 -4.29 10.47
C ARG A 185 -19.02 -5.11 10.77
N LEU A 186 -20.18 -4.66 10.32
CA LEU A 186 -21.43 -5.42 10.46
C LEU A 186 -21.34 -6.78 9.74
N LEU A 187 -20.82 -6.80 8.51
CA LEU A 187 -20.62 -8.03 7.75
C LEU A 187 -19.58 -8.95 8.40
N GLU A 188 -18.47 -8.39 8.89
CA GLU A 188 -17.46 -9.11 9.66
C GLU A 188 -18.09 -9.82 10.87
N ASP A 189 -18.89 -9.12 11.67
CA ASP A 189 -19.59 -9.68 12.83
C ASP A 189 -20.56 -10.80 12.43
N ILE A 190 -21.32 -10.62 11.34
CA ILE A 190 -22.26 -11.63 10.83
C ILE A 190 -21.51 -12.89 10.41
N LEU A 191 -20.39 -12.73 9.71
CA LEU A 191 -19.56 -13.85 9.25
C LEU A 191 -18.93 -14.59 10.43
N TYR A 192 -18.39 -13.88 11.43
CA TYR A 192 -17.84 -14.50 12.64
C TYR A 192 -18.87 -15.25 13.49
N LYS A 193 -20.12 -14.77 13.51
CA LYS A 193 -21.24 -15.50 14.15
C LYS A 193 -21.54 -16.83 13.45
N LYS A 194 -21.28 -16.93 12.14
CA LYS A 194 -21.50 -18.17 11.36
C LYS A 194 -20.35 -19.15 11.51
N ASP A 195 -19.11 -18.67 11.44
CA ASP A 195 -17.93 -19.50 11.69
C ASP A 195 -16.77 -18.65 12.25
N ARG A 196 -16.38 -18.96 13.49
CA ARG A 196 -15.28 -18.27 14.18
C ARG A 196 -13.90 -18.61 13.63
N ARG A 197 -13.78 -19.61 12.75
CA ARG A 197 -12.51 -20.05 12.14
C ARG A 197 -12.16 -19.28 10.86
N LEU A 198 -13.06 -18.41 10.39
CA LEU A 198 -12.80 -17.56 9.22
C LEU A 198 -11.65 -16.61 9.50
N GLY A 199 -10.79 -16.42 8.49
CA GLY A 199 -9.84 -15.32 8.48
C GLY A 199 -10.45 -14.14 7.76
N ILE A 200 -10.98 -13.17 8.49
CA ILE A 200 -11.61 -11.98 7.89
C ILE A 200 -10.62 -10.82 7.97
N ASN A 201 -10.49 -10.08 6.87
CA ASN A 201 -9.74 -8.85 6.81
C ASN A 201 -10.59 -7.76 6.15
N VAL A 202 -10.65 -6.59 6.78
CA VAL A 202 -11.27 -5.39 6.20
C VAL A 202 -10.15 -4.42 5.84
N ALA A 203 -10.04 -4.12 4.56
CA ALA A 203 -9.00 -3.26 4.02
C ALA A 203 -9.62 -2.03 3.35
N THR A 204 -8.95 -0.88 3.46
CA THR A 204 -9.23 0.28 2.60
C THR A 204 -8.65 0.05 1.21
N ASN A 205 -9.07 0.85 0.23
CA ASN A 205 -8.46 0.84 -1.11
C ASN A 205 -6.94 1.08 -1.06
N ALA A 206 -6.45 2.01 -0.22
CA ALA A 206 -5.00 2.19 -0.04
C ALA A 206 -4.31 0.95 0.54
N THR A 207 -4.94 0.25 1.48
CA THR A 207 -4.40 -1.01 2.00
C THR A 207 -4.32 -2.06 0.89
N ALA A 208 -5.33 -2.15 0.03
CA ALA A 208 -5.31 -3.08 -1.10
C ALA A 208 -4.24 -2.74 -2.16
N ILE A 209 -3.95 -1.45 -2.35
CA ILE A 209 -2.89 -0.98 -3.26
C ILE A 209 -1.50 -1.34 -2.71
N PHE A 210 -1.28 -1.20 -1.40
CA PHE A 210 0.04 -1.35 -0.77
C PHE A 210 0.25 -2.64 0.04
N ASP A 211 -0.66 -3.62 -0.02
CA ASP A 211 -0.41 -4.98 0.49
C ASP A 211 0.55 -5.74 -0.45
N ILE A 212 1.82 -5.33 -0.41
CA ILE A 212 2.89 -5.78 -1.31
C ILE A 212 3.70 -6.86 -0.61
N ALA A 213 4.07 -7.90 -1.35
CA ALA A 213 4.80 -9.02 -0.79
C ALA A 213 6.28 -8.69 -0.51
N TYR A 214 6.72 -8.91 0.73
CA TYR A 214 8.12 -8.95 1.12
C TYR A 214 8.61 -10.39 1.24
N TYR A 215 9.90 -10.62 0.96
CA TYR A 215 10.54 -11.93 1.14
C TYR A 215 11.63 -11.83 2.20
N LEU A 216 11.49 -12.61 3.27
CA LEU A 216 12.47 -12.70 4.34
C LEU A 216 13.37 -13.92 4.13
N LEU A 217 14.69 -13.72 4.17
CA LEU A 217 15.69 -14.75 4.00
C LEU A 217 16.46 -15.02 5.29
N VAL A 218 16.58 -16.30 5.65
CA VAL A 218 17.53 -16.76 6.68
C VAL A 218 18.55 -17.70 6.04
N LYS A 219 19.82 -17.31 6.07
CA LYS A 219 20.95 -18.14 5.65
C LYS A 219 21.36 -19.06 6.81
N ASN A 220 21.83 -20.28 6.49
CA ASN A 220 22.44 -21.21 7.45
C ASN A 220 21.59 -21.63 8.67
N GLY A 221 20.28 -21.78 8.51
CA GLY A 221 19.36 -22.18 9.59
C GLY A 221 19.06 -23.68 9.70
N TYR A 222 19.99 -24.58 9.34
CA TYR A 222 19.68 -26.02 9.34
C TYR A 222 19.41 -26.59 10.75
N GLU A 223 20.12 -26.08 11.75
CA GLU A 223 19.95 -26.48 13.15
C GLU A 223 18.59 -26.00 13.68
N GLN A 224 18.16 -24.80 13.29
CA GLN A 224 16.89 -24.18 13.64
C GLN A 224 15.75 -24.57 12.67
N ARG A 225 15.91 -25.60 11.83
CA ARG A 225 14.92 -25.97 10.79
C ARG A 225 13.50 -26.22 11.32
N LYS A 226 13.37 -26.79 12.53
CA LYS A 226 12.07 -27.03 13.15
C LYS A 226 11.38 -25.71 13.46
N GLU A 227 12.15 -24.76 14.00
CA GLU A 227 11.68 -23.44 14.37
C GLU A 227 11.36 -22.59 13.13
N LEU A 228 12.21 -22.62 12.12
CA LEU A 228 11.96 -21.97 10.83
C LEU A 228 10.66 -22.46 10.18
N ARG A 229 10.40 -23.76 10.18
CA ARG A 229 9.13 -24.32 9.70
C ARG A 229 7.95 -23.87 10.54
N ARG A 230 8.08 -23.84 11.88
CA ARG A 230 7.05 -23.34 12.81
C ARG A 230 6.70 -21.88 12.52
N LEU A 231 7.70 -21.07 12.20
CA LEU A 231 7.54 -19.67 11.80
C LEU A 231 7.11 -19.49 10.33
N GLY A 232 6.91 -20.56 9.56
CA GLY A 232 6.42 -20.50 8.18
C GLY A 232 7.49 -20.28 7.10
N TYR A 233 8.77 -20.42 7.44
CA TYR A 233 9.85 -20.42 6.44
C TYR A 233 9.93 -21.76 5.71
N SER A 234 10.25 -21.70 4.42
CA SER A 234 10.45 -22.85 3.55
C SER A 234 11.84 -22.85 2.93
N TRP A 235 12.52 -24.00 2.91
CA TRP A 235 13.84 -24.13 2.31
C TRP A 235 13.73 -24.07 0.78
N GLN A 236 14.49 -23.16 0.16
CA GLN A 236 14.55 -22.95 -1.28
C GLN A 236 13.22 -22.61 -1.97
N ALA A 237 12.31 -21.93 -1.27
CA ALA A 237 11.07 -21.44 -1.87
C ALA A 237 11.31 -20.25 -2.82
N PHE A 238 10.34 -19.98 -3.69
CA PHE A 238 10.33 -18.82 -4.60
C PHE A 238 11.58 -18.73 -5.51
N SER A 239 12.14 -19.89 -5.89
CA SER A 239 13.34 -20.00 -6.72
C SER A 239 14.63 -19.43 -6.09
N ILE A 240 14.64 -19.15 -4.79
CA ILE A 240 15.82 -18.62 -4.09
C ILE A 240 16.62 -19.79 -3.51
N LYS A 241 17.84 -20.03 -4.00
CA LYS A 241 18.63 -21.21 -3.61
C LYS A 241 19.36 -21.01 -2.28
N LYS A 242 19.64 -22.13 -1.59
CA LYS A 242 20.48 -22.23 -0.38
C LYS A 242 20.06 -21.32 0.79
N CYS A 243 18.76 -21.04 0.94
CA CYS A 243 18.24 -20.24 2.03
C CYS A 243 16.82 -20.67 2.43
N TRP A 244 16.45 -20.31 3.65
CA TRP A 244 15.07 -20.37 4.13
C TRP A 244 14.36 -19.09 3.74
N VAL A 245 13.18 -19.20 3.16
CA VAL A 245 12.41 -18.07 2.64
C VAL A 245 11.02 -18.07 3.23
N LYS A 246 10.55 -16.88 3.62
CA LYS A 246 9.15 -16.64 3.97
C LYS A 246 8.66 -15.43 3.18
N GLN A 247 7.54 -15.59 2.48
CA GLN A 247 6.81 -14.48 1.89
C GLN A 247 5.83 -13.93 2.93
N ILE A 248 5.77 -12.61 3.08
CA ILE A 248 4.91 -11.91 4.04
C ILE A 248 4.30 -10.67 3.38
N SER A 249 3.22 -10.13 3.96
CA SER A 249 2.83 -8.75 3.67
C SER A 249 3.92 -7.80 4.15
N SER A 250 4.20 -6.72 3.39
CA SER A 250 5.10 -5.66 3.83
C SER A 250 4.66 -5.03 5.15
N LEU A 251 3.35 -4.99 5.40
CA LEU A 251 2.74 -4.44 6.62
C LEU A 251 3.08 -5.29 7.86
N ASP A 252 3.32 -6.58 7.68
CA ASP A 252 3.72 -7.49 8.76
C ASP A 252 5.24 -7.50 9.00
N TYR A 253 6.03 -6.75 8.22
CA TYR A 253 7.50 -6.82 8.25
C TYR A 253 8.10 -6.67 9.64
N LYS A 254 7.76 -5.60 10.36
CA LYS A 254 8.32 -5.32 11.69
C LYS A 254 7.99 -6.44 12.69
N LYS A 255 6.74 -6.90 12.68
CA LYS A 255 6.24 -7.98 13.53
C LYS A 255 6.96 -9.30 13.24
N GLU A 256 7.15 -9.64 11.97
CA GLU A 256 7.80 -10.89 11.56
C GLU A 256 9.30 -10.89 11.82
N ILE A 257 9.97 -9.73 11.69
CA ILE A 257 11.36 -9.57 12.12
C ILE A 257 11.51 -9.78 13.62
N SER A 258 10.66 -9.15 14.45
CA SER A 258 10.71 -9.33 15.90
C SER A 258 10.51 -10.78 16.33
N LYS A 259 9.50 -11.48 15.78
CA LYS A 259 9.26 -12.91 16.05
C LYS A 259 10.47 -13.78 15.72
N ALA A 260 11.15 -13.49 14.61
CA ALA A 260 12.32 -14.26 14.20
C ALA A 260 13.52 -13.98 15.14
N GLN A 261 13.71 -12.73 15.55
CA GLN A 261 14.79 -12.33 16.46
C GLN A 261 14.63 -12.95 17.86
N GLU A 262 13.40 -13.12 18.36
CA GLU A 262 13.11 -13.79 19.64
C GLU A 262 13.65 -15.23 19.71
N VAL A 263 13.77 -15.90 18.57
CA VAL A 263 14.31 -17.26 18.46
C VAL A 263 15.73 -17.30 17.91
N GLY A 264 16.43 -16.16 17.93
CA GLY A 264 17.83 -16.03 17.53
C GLY A 264 18.07 -16.05 16.01
N LEU A 265 17.03 -15.83 15.20
CA LEU A 265 17.18 -15.72 13.75
C LEU A 265 17.39 -14.26 13.34
N ALA A 266 18.14 -14.04 12.26
CA ALA A 266 18.36 -12.72 11.67
C ALA A 266 17.92 -12.70 10.20
N PRO A 267 16.60 -12.55 9.91
CA PRO A 267 16.12 -12.51 8.54
C PRO A 267 16.57 -11.24 7.82
N GLN A 268 16.84 -11.37 6.54
CA GLN A 268 17.16 -10.24 5.64
C GLN A 268 16.06 -10.07 4.62
N LEU A 269 15.64 -8.83 4.38
CA LEU A 269 14.69 -8.50 3.33
C LEU A 269 15.34 -8.76 1.96
N PHE A 270 14.60 -9.39 1.05
CA PHE A 270 15.08 -9.76 -0.27
C PHE A 270 14.06 -9.47 -1.36
N VAL A 271 14.57 -9.17 -2.54
CA VAL A 271 13.80 -8.95 -3.76
C VAL A 271 14.12 -10.08 -4.72
N PRO A 272 13.17 -10.97 -5.04
CA PRO A 272 13.32 -11.82 -6.20
C PRO A 272 13.52 -10.91 -7.40
N LYS A 273 14.66 -11.04 -8.09
CA LYS A 273 14.76 -10.49 -9.45
C LYS A 273 13.68 -11.21 -10.23
N SER A 274 12.62 -10.51 -10.63
CA SER A 274 11.59 -11.04 -11.50
C SER A 274 12.28 -11.67 -12.71
N ARG A 275 12.25 -13.00 -12.77
CA ARG A 275 12.52 -13.73 -14.01
C ARG A 275 11.30 -13.50 -14.88
N VAL A 276 11.49 -12.78 -15.98
CA VAL A 276 10.70 -13.06 -17.19
C VAL A 276 11.19 -14.39 -17.72
#